data_AF-A0A0K0E5C8-F1
#
_entry.id   AF-A0A0K0E5C8-F1
#
_cell.length_a   1.000
_cell.length_b   1.000
_cell.length_c   1.000
_cell.angle_alpha   90.00
_cell.angle_beta   90.00
_cell.angle_gamma   90.00
#
_symmetry.space_group_name_H-M   'P 1'
#
loop_
_entity.id
_entity.type
_entity.pdbx_description
1 polymer ?
#
loop_
_entity_poly.entity_id
_entity_poly.type
_entity_poly.pdbx_seq_one_letter_code
_entity_poly.pdbx_strand_id
1 'polypeptide(L)'
;MRRNFESIRRKFNSTRRVSRAFRTAVLNTPRKSFLHHSSTTTQQTPTIISINNIDNEMKDKLVDITDKALHDKNTESDVATYIKTFCDTEFGPTWHCIIGRSFGSHVSYEKYLQLSFTNCVRVVIFKCG
;
A
#
# COMPACT_ATOMS: atom_id res chain seq x y z
N MET A 1 14.77 -19.05 -49.84
CA MET A 1 14.88 -18.09 -48.72
C MET A 1 13.56 -17.46 -48.25
N ARG A 2 12.60 -17.07 -49.13
CA ARG A 2 11.38 -16.33 -48.73
C ARG A 2 10.50 -16.99 -47.65
N ARG A 3 10.35 -18.32 -47.65
CA ARG A 3 9.51 -19.04 -46.67
C ARG A 3 9.97 -18.90 -45.21
N ASN A 4 11.27 -18.69 -44.97
CA ASN A 4 11.81 -18.56 -43.61
C ASN A 4 11.49 -17.19 -43.00
N PHE A 5 11.47 -16.13 -43.81
CA PHE A 5 11.19 -14.77 -43.35
C PHE A 5 9.73 -14.60 -42.88
N GLU A 6 8.78 -15.18 -43.61
CA GLU A 6 7.37 -15.17 -43.22
C GLU A 6 7.13 -15.90 -41.89
N SER A 7 7.82 -17.02 -41.66
CA SER A 7 7.76 -17.75 -40.38
C SER A 7 8.25 -16.88 -39.21
N ILE A 8 9.40 -16.23 -39.37
CA ILE A 8 9.96 -15.34 -38.35
C ILE A 8 9.02 -14.17 -38.07
N ARG A 9 8.45 -13.54 -39.12
CA ARG A 9 7.51 -12.42 -38.98
C ARG A 9 6.23 -12.84 -38.25
N ARG A 10 5.68 -14.02 -38.55
CA ARG A 10 4.53 -14.58 -37.82
C ARG A 10 4.85 -14.82 -36.35
N LYS A 11 6.01 -15.42 -36.06
CA LYS A 11 6.46 -15.68 -34.68
C LYS A 11 6.63 -14.38 -33.90
N PHE A 12 7.28 -13.38 -34.49
CA PHE A 12 7.46 -12.05 -33.90
C PHE A 12 6.12 -11.33 -33.62
N ASN A 13 5.18 -11.37 -34.58
CA ASN A 13 3.86 -10.77 -34.40
C ASN A 13 3.00 -11.49 -33.36
N SER A 14 3.10 -12.82 -33.27
CA SER A 14 2.45 -13.62 -32.22
C SER A 14 2.94 -13.18 -30.84
N THR A 15 4.27 -13.09 -30.65
CA THR A 15 4.87 -12.64 -29.38
C THR A 15 4.42 -11.23 -29.00
N ARG A 16 4.33 -10.28 -29.96
CA ARG A 16 3.79 -8.93 -29.68
C ARG A 16 2.33 -8.94 -29.26
N ARG A 17 1.49 -9.78 -29.87
CA ARG A 17 0.07 -9.89 -29.51
C ARG A 17 -0.10 -10.44 -28.10
N VAL A 18 0.61 -11.51 -27.75
CA VAL A 18 0.57 -12.09 -26.39
C VAL A 18 1.09 -11.07 -25.36
N SER A 19 2.19 -10.37 -25.67
CA SER A 19 2.73 -9.32 -24.79
C SER A 19 1.76 -8.16 -24.58
N ARG A 20 1.07 -7.71 -25.65
CA ARG A 20 0.03 -6.67 -25.55
C ARG A 20 -1.17 -7.16 -24.74
N ALA A 21 -1.72 -8.33 -25.05
CA ALA A 21 -2.85 -8.90 -24.32
C ALA A 21 -2.53 -9.09 -22.83
N PHE A 22 -1.33 -9.57 -22.52
CA PHE A 22 -0.86 -9.71 -21.13
C PHE A 22 -0.73 -8.36 -20.44
N ARG A 23 -0.11 -7.36 -21.08
CA ARG A 23 -0.03 -5.99 -20.52
C ARG A 23 -1.42 -5.40 -20.28
N THR A 24 -2.35 -5.55 -21.22
CA THR A 24 -3.71 -5.05 -21.08
C THR A 24 -4.46 -5.76 -19.96
N ALA A 25 -4.32 -7.08 -19.83
CA ALA A 25 -4.95 -7.84 -18.75
C ALA A 25 -4.42 -7.42 -17.37
N VAL A 26 -3.11 -7.24 -17.22
CA VAL A 26 -2.49 -6.79 -15.96
C VAL A 26 -2.94 -5.38 -15.59
N LEU A 27 -3.02 -4.45 -16.56
CA LEU A 27 -3.44 -3.07 -16.30
C LEU A 27 -4.96 -2.93 -16.07
N ASN A 28 -5.79 -3.76 -16.70
CA ASN A 28 -7.25 -3.70 -16.58
C ASN A 28 -7.84 -4.66 -15.54
N THR A 29 -7.02 -5.34 -14.74
CA THR A 29 -7.57 -6.15 -13.65
C THR A 29 -8.15 -5.19 -12.61
N PRO A 30 -9.46 -5.23 -12.31
CA PRO A 30 -10.03 -4.38 -11.28
C PRO A 30 -9.33 -4.69 -9.96
N ARG A 31 -8.63 -3.69 -9.40
CA ARG A 31 -8.11 -3.78 -8.03
C ARG A 31 -9.30 -3.93 -7.09
N LYS A 32 -9.58 -5.16 -6.66
CA LYS A 32 -10.51 -5.39 -5.56
C LYS A 32 -9.84 -4.87 -4.29
N SER A 33 -10.28 -3.72 -3.79
CA SER A 33 -9.86 -3.25 -2.47
C SER A 33 -10.29 -4.27 -1.42
N PHE A 34 -9.40 -4.53 -0.48
CA PHE A 34 -9.64 -5.50 0.58
C PHE A 34 -10.25 -4.88 1.83
N LEU A 35 -10.36 -3.55 1.89
CA LEU A 35 -11.06 -2.84 2.95
C LEU A 35 -12.56 -3.21 3.02
N HIS A 36 -13.13 -3.77 1.94
CA HIS A 36 -14.52 -4.25 1.89
C HIS A 36 -14.78 -5.60 2.62
N HIS A 37 -13.88 -6.09 3.49
CA HIS A 37 -14.18 -7.30 4.26
C HIS A 37 -15.09 -6.97 5.46
N SER A 38 -16.30 -7.52 5.39
CA SER A 38 -17.46 -7.34 6.24
C SER A 38 -17.20 -7.39 7.75
N SER A 39 -17.58 -6.27 8.40
CA SER A 39 -18.31 -6.19 9.67
C SER A 39 -18.02 -7.24 10.73
N THR A 40 -16.89 -7.11 11.43
CA THR A 40 -16.85 -7.42 12.86
C THR A 40 -16.51 -6.13 13.59
N THR A 41 -17.54 -5.40 14.02
CA THR A 41 -17.45 -4.18 14.84
C THR A 41 -16.98 -4.51 16.25
N THR A 42 -15.78 -5.05 16.38
CA THR A 42 -15.10 -5.07 17.67
C THR A 42 -14.11 -3.93 17.58
N GLN A 43 -14.41 -2.79 18.23
CA GLN A 43 -13.44 -1.73 18.48
C GLN A 43 -12.24 -2.40 19.14
N GLN A 44 -11.20 -2.70 18.37
CA GLN A 44 -10.03 -3.40 18.85
C GLN A 44 -8.84 -2.50 18.58
N THR A 45 -8.26 -2.06 19.70
CA THR A 45 -7.01 -1.30 19.74
C THR A 45 -5.98 -1.91 18.80
N PRO A 46 -5.34 -1.13 17.92
CA PRO A 46 -4.32 -1.67 17.04
C PRO A 46 -3.15 -2.22 17.85
N THR A 47 -2.59 -3.33 17.38
CA THR A 47 -1.37 -3.89 17.95
C THR A 47 -0.17 -3.13 17.42
N ILE A 48 0.62 -2.54 18.32
CA ILE A 48 1.91 -1.92 17.97
C ILE A 48 2.93 -3.04 17.78
N ILE A 49 3.40 -3.23 16.55
CA ILE A 49 4.43 -4.24 16.22
C ILE A 49 5.81 -3.68 16.50
N SER A 50 6.05 -2.42 16.16
CA SER A 50 7.35 -1.76 16.33
C SER A 50 7.17 -0.25 16.35
N ILE A 51 7.92 0.42 17.20
CA ILE A 51 7.93 1.87 17.36
C ILE A 51 9.37 2.33 17.64
N ASN A 52 9.85 3.33 16.90
CA ASN A 52 11.18 3.92 17.09
C ASN A 52 11.12 5.44 16.89
N ASN A 53 11.69 6.17 17.85
CA ASN A 53 11.81 7.63 17.84
C ASN A 53 10.47 8.39 17.66
N ILE A 54 9.38 7.83 18.19
CA ILE A 54 8.05 8.44 18.22
C ILE A 54 7.63 8.51 19.69
N ASP A 55 7.32 9.72 20.16
CA ASP A 55 6.82 9.93 21.53
C ASP A 55 5.36 9.51 21.67
N ASN A 56 4.86 9.48 22.92
CA ASN A 56 3.51 8.99 23.20
C ASN A 56 2.41 9.86 22.58
N GLU A 57 2.55 11.18 22.58
CA GLU A 57 1.53 12.09 22.02
C GLU A 57 1.43 11.89 20.50
N MET A 58 2.58 11.85 19.83
CA MET A 58 2.68 11.58 18.41
C MET A 58 2.12 10.19 18.07
N LYS A 59 2.47 9.17 18.85
CA LYS A 59 1.98 7.81 18.68
C LYS A 59 0.45 7.76 18.78
N ASP A 60 -0.14 8.41 19.78
CA ASP A 60 -1.60 8.42 19.97
C ASP A 60 -2.28 9.13 18.78
N LYS A 61 -1.77 10.29 18.34
CA LYS A 61 -2.25 10.97 17.11
C LYS A 61 -2.15 10.07 15.86
N LEU A 62 -1.05 9.33 15.71
CA LEU A 62 -0.85 8.42 14.57
C LEU A 62 -1.80 7.22 14.61
N VAL A 63 -2.12 6.71 15.79
CA VAL A 63 -3.12 5.64 15.95
C VAL A 63 -4.51 6.15 15.58
N ASP A 64 -4.91 7.30 16.12
CA ASP A 64 -6.23 7.88 15.89
C ASP A 64 -6.47 8.24 14.42
N ILE A 65 -5.48 8.86 13.77
CA ILE A 65 -5.60 9.21 12.34
C ILE A 65 -5.66 7.97 11.45
N THR A 66 -4.95 6.90 11.83
CA THR A 66 -4.93 5.65 11.07
C THR A 66 -6.27 4.95 11.17
N ASP A 67 -6.84 4.86 12.38
CA ASP A 67 -8.15 4.27 12.62
C ASP A 67 -9.24 5.01 11.84
N LYS A 68 -9.25 6.35 11.95
CA LYS A 68 -10.14 7.21 11.17
C LYS A 68 -10.01 6.99 9.66
N ALA A 69 -8.78 6.93 9.15
CA ALA A 69 -8.53 6.76 7.73
C ALA A 69 -9.05 5.41 7.21
N LEU A 70 -8.87 4.35 7.99
CA LEU A 70 -9.38 3.00 7.66
C LEU A 70 -10.91 2.94 7.64
N HIS A 71 -11.58 3.76 8.44
CA HIS A 71 -13.04 3.89 8.44
C HIS A 71 -13.57 4.78 7.31
N ASP A 72 -12.88 5.88 7.00
CA ASP A 72 -13.37 6.90 6.07
C ASP A 72 -13.05 6.60 4.59
N LYS A 73 -12.02 5.80 4.30
CA LYS A 73 -11.51 5.59 2.93
C LYS A 73 -11.76 4.17 2.43
N ASN A 74 -12.12 4.07 1.15
CA ASN A 74 -12.50 2.79 0.54
C ASN A 74 -11.33 2.06 -0.14
N THR A 75 -10.22 2.74 -0.40
CA THR A 75 -9.03 2.16 -1.02
C THR A 75 -7.81 2.36 -0.13
N GLU A 76 -6.93 1.37 -0.13
CA GLU A 76 -5.70 1.36 0.65
C GLU A 76 -4.78 2.51 0.26
N SER A 77 -4.83 2.90 -1.02
CA SER A 77 -4.08 4.02 -1.55
C SER A 77 -4.58 5.33 -0.95
N ASP A 78 -5.90 5.52 -0.85
CA ASP A 78 -6.47 6.72 -0.23
C ASP A 78 -6.18 6.79 1.28
N VAL A 79 -6.24 5.66 1.98
CA VAL A 79 -5.85 5.57 3.41
C VAL A 79 -4.39 6.00 3.56
N ALA A 80 -3.47 5.45 2.74
CA ALA A 80 -2.05 5.75 2.82
C ALA A 80 -1.75 7.23 2.50
N THR A 81 -2.39 7.78 1.47
CA THR A 81 -2.28 9.20 1.11
C THR A 81 -2.82 10.10 2.22
N TYR A 82 -3.93 9.74 2.85
CA TYR A 82 -4.52 10.52 3.93
C TYR A 82 -3.58 10.60 5.14
N ILE A 83 -3.07 9.46 5.61
CA ILE A 83 -2.15 9.39 6.76
C ILE A 83 -0.85 10.12 6.44
N LYS A 84 -0.24 9.87 5.27
CA LYS A 84 0.99 10.54 4.85
C LYS A 84 0.84 12.06 4.81
N THR A 85 -0.26 12.55 4.23
CA THR A 85 -0.54 14.00 4.13
C THR A 85 -0.72 14.64 5.50
N PHE A 86 -1.41 13.95 6.42
CA PHE A 86 -1.53 14.40 7.81
C PHE A 86 -0.14 14.52 8.46
N CYS A 87 0.69 13.48 8.37
CA CYS A 87 2.02 13.50 9.00
C CYS A 87 2.94 14.58 8.43
N ASP A 88 2.93 14.80 7.12
CA ASP A 88 3.70 15.88 6.50
C ASP A 88 3.25 17.27 6.96
N THR A 89 1.95 17.45 7.16
CA THR A 89 1.36 18.73 7.57
C THR A 89 1.62 19.01 9.05
N GLU A 90 1.42 18.01 9.91
CA GLU A 90 1.52 18.15 11.37
C GLU A 90 2.98 18.09 11.86
N PHE A 91 3.80 17.21 11.28
CA PHE A 91 5.14 16.89 11.78
C PHE A 91 6.27 17.24 10.79
N GLY A 92 5.92 17.89 9.67
CA GLY A 92 6.86 18.31 8.63
C GLY A 92 7.32 17.16 7.71
N PRO A 93 7.56 17.44 6.41
CA PRO A 93 7.98 16.44 5.43
C PRO A 93 9.39 15.87 5.73
N THR A 94 9.77 14.68 5.24
CA THR A 94 9.02 13.81 4.32
C THR A 94 8.59 12.51 5.00
N TRP A 95 7.28 12.26 5.02
CA TRP A 95 6.68 11.02 5.53
C TRP A 95 6.27 10.06 4.43
N HIS A 96 6.28 8.79 4.78
CA HIS A 96 5.85 7.69 3.95
C HIS A 96 4.87 6.81 4.73
N CYS A 97 3.86 6.30 4.04
CA CYS A 97 2.88 5.36 4.59
C CYS A 97 2.70 4.18 3.64
N ILE A 98 2.74 2.96 4.18
CA ILE A 98 2.54 1.70 3.46
C ILE A 98 1.41 0.94 4.13
N ILE A 99 0.43 0.50 3.35
CA ILE A 99 -0.73 -0.25 3.82
C ILE A 99 -0.91 -1.51 3.00
N GLY A 100 -1.13 -2.63 3.67
CA GLY A 100 -1.25 -3.93 3.02
C GLY A 100 -1.64 -5.04 3.99
N ARG A 101 -1.97 -6.21 3.45
CA ARG A 101 -2.22 -7.39 4.29
C ARG A 101 -0.94 -8.09 4.75
N SER A 102 0.06 -8.10 3.88
CA SER A 102 1.36 -8.72 4.13
C SER A 102 2.42 -8.04 3.26
N PHE A 103 3.54 -7.68 3.89
CA PHE A 103 4.73 -7.14 3.23
C PHE A 103 5.92 -7.32 4.17
N GLY A 104 7.12 -7.38 3.59
CA GLY A 104 8.37 -7.17 4.31
C GLY A 104 8.85 -5.75 4.06
N SER A 105 9.39 -5.09 5.08
CA SER A 105 9.93 -3.73 4.98
C SER A 105 11.33 -3.67 5.56
N HIS A 106 12.26 -3.11 4.80
CA HIS A 106 13.59 -2.73 5.24
C HIS A 106 13.86 -1.33 4.70
N VAL A 107 13.71 -0.33 5.56
CA VAL A 107 13.78 1.08 5.19
C VAL A 107 14.70 1.81 6.17
N SER A 108 15.42 2.81 5.68
CA SER A 108 16.10 3.78 6.54
C SER A 108 15.06 4.77 7.05
N TYR A 109 15.13 5.14 8.33
CA TYR A 109 14.16 6.01 8.95
C TYR A 109 14.78 6.87 10.05
N GLU A 110 14.21 8.05 10.25
CA GLU A 110 14.39 8.86 11.46
C GLU A 110 13.36 8.49 12.52
N LYS A 111 12.10 8.28 12.10
CA LYS A 111 10.96 7.89 12.94
C LYS A 111 10.21 6.73 12.28
N TYR A 112 9.76 5.76 13.06
CA TYR A 112 9.12 4.55 12.54
C TYR A 112 8.01 4.04 13.46
N LEU A 113 6.85 3.73 12.87
CA LEU A 113 5.74 3.06 13.52
C LEU A 113 5.20 1.96 12.61
N GLN A 114 4.97 0.78 13.19
CA GLN A 114 4.29 -0.33 12.55
C GLN A 114 3.11 -0.80 13.40
N LEU A 115 1.93 -0.78 12.80
CA LEU A 115 0.67 -1.17 13.40
C LEU A 115 0.08 -2.39 12.68
N SER A 116 -0.63 -3.22 13.44
CA SER A 116 -1.55 -4.22 12.90
C SER A 116 -2.94 -3.96 13.45
N PHE A 117 -3.89 -3.79 12.54
CA PHE A 117 -5.31 -3.72 12.86
C PHE A 117 -5.94 -5.10 12.70
N THR A 118 -7.13 -5.25 13.26
CA THR A 118 -8.03 -6.34 12.91
C THR A 118 -8.36 -6.29 11.41
N ASN A 119 -8.78 -7.42 10.83
CA ASN A 119 -8.91 -7.63 9.36
C ASN A 119 -7.59 -7.83 8.60
N CYS A 120 -6.52 -8.18 9.34
CA CYS A 120 -5.19 -8.44 8.78
C CYS A 120 -4.61 -7.23 8.03
N VAL A 121 -4.99 -6.01 8.40
CA VAL A 121 -4.43 -4.79 7.81
C VAL A 121 -3.19 -4.40 8.58
N ARG A 122 -2.06 -4.26 7.88
CA ARG A 122 -0.79 -3.77 8.41
C ARG A 122 -0.52 -2.39 7.85
N VAL A 123 -0.06 -1.50 8.73
CA VAL A 123 0.27 -0.12 8.40
C VAL A 123 1.69 0.14 8.87
N VAL A 124 2.53 0.68 7.99
CA VAL A 124 3.86 1.20 8.31
C VAL A 124 3.88 2.69 8.01
N ILE A 125 4.30 3.48 8.97
CA ILE A 125 4.42 4.94 8.89
C ILE A 125 5.86 5.29 9.27
N PHE A 126 6.59 5.98 8.42
CA PHE A 126 7.97 6.36 8.72
C PHE A 126 8.34 7.70 8.11
N LYS A 127 9.26 8.39 8.80
CA LYS A 127 9.87 9.64 8.35
C LYS A 127 11.26 9.37 7.82
N CYS A 128 11.57 9.90 6.63
CA CYS A 128 12.92 9.89 6.09
C CYS A 128 13.66 11.15 6.56
N GLY A 129 14.91 10.96 7.00
CA GLY A 129 15.85 12.04 7.32
C GLY A 129 16.44 12.66 6.07
#